data_AF-A0A7C4UHU1-F1
#
_entry.id   AF-A0A7C4UHU1-F1
#
_cell.length_a   1.000
_cell.length_b   1.000
_cell.length_c   1.000
_cell.angle_alpha   90.00
_cell.angle_beta   90.00
_cell.angle_gamma   90.00
#
_symmetry.space_group_name_H-M   'P 1'
#
loop_
_entity.id
_entity.type
_entity.pdbx_description
1 polymer ?
#
loop_
_entity_poly.entity_id
_entity_poly.type
_entity_poly.pdbx_seq_one_letter_code
_entity_poly.pdbx_strand_id
1 'polypeptide(L)'
;MQNIAELNLIHLFNFYLAAMFFLGTYRRVAQYRAVGALLVAAPKRWPRLLQMMKQHRTIFLTWSTLRPAALALILLILNLIASRLLWPQAELTIADLFRRWYLPLLPIATLLPMIGIDAFFLIRIGQIDQKDTEKQLDHAESWLTSWKAPVVRALTFGYIDPRRMVSTEVQKALVAISDLMNRNLYWMSAQIGSRVLFGLTLWLTWAFHARFTGIGAGS
;
A
#
# COMPACT_ATOMS: atom_id res chain seq x y z
N MET A 1 -10.14 -33.89 13.31
CA MET A 1 -9.74 -32.47 13.36
C MET A 1 -8.22 -32.46 13.39
N GLN A 2 -7.56 -32.14 12.28
CA GLN A 2 -6.09 -32.07 12.26
C GLN A 2 -5.65 -31.05 13.30
N ASN A 3 -4.72 -31.45 14.17
CA ASN A 3 -4.23 -30.63 15.28
C ASN A 3 -3.66 -29.33 14.72
N ILE A 4 -4.38 -28.23 14.90
CA ILE A 4 -3.93 -26.87 14.56
C ILE A 4 -2.56 -26.60 15.21
N ALA A 5 -2.26 -27.29 16.32
CA ALA A 5 -1.00 -27.25 17.04
C ALA A 5 0.23 -27.72 16.22
N GLU A 6 0.08 -28.58 15.22
CA GLU A 6 1.18 -29.10 14.38
C GLU A 6 1.47 -28.23 13.15
N LEU A 7 0.69 -27.15 12.94
CA LEU A 7 0.92 -26.24 11.81
C LEU A 7 2.27 -25.53 11.96
N ASN A 8 3.09 -25.63 10.92
CA ASN A 8 4.33 -24.88 10.80
C ASN A 8 4.03 -23.39 10.54
N LEU A 9 4.40 -22.52 11.48
CA LEU A 9 4.17 -21.08 11.39
C LEU A 9 4.87 -20.44 10.18
N ILE A 10 6.02 -20.96 9.76
CA ILE A 10 6.77 -20.43 8.62
C ILE A 10 6.02 -20.70 7.31
N HIS A 11 5.45 -21.90 7.16
CA HIS A 11 4.60 -22.23 6.01
C HIS A 11 3.27 -21.47 6.03
N LEU A 12 2.67 -21.30 7.21
CA LEU A 12 1.46 -20.48 7.37
C LEU A 12 1.73 -19.02 6.98
N PHE A 13 2.87 -18.46 7.37
CA PHE A 13 3.27 -17.12 6.99
C PHE A 13 3.55 -16.99 5.48
N ASN A 14 4.17 -17.99 4.86
CA ASN A 14 4.32 -18.05 3.40
C ASN A 14 2.96 -18.01 2.68
N PHE A 15 2.01 -18.82 3.14
CA PHE A 15 0.66 -18.82 2.60
C PHE A 15 -0.02 -17.45 2.80
N TYR A 16 0.14 -16.85 3.97
CA TYR A 16 -0.36 -15.50 4.26
C TYR A 16 0.23 -14.44 3.31
N LEU A 17 1.55 -14.43 3.11
CA LEU A 17 2.22 -13.51 2.19
C LEU A 17 1.70 -13.66 0.76
N ALA A 18 1.54 -14.90 0.29
CA ALA A 18 0.98 -15.19 -1.03
C ALA A 18 -0.46 -14.69 -1.14
N ALA A 19 -1.33 -15.03 -0.17
CA ALA A 19 -2.72 -14.59 -0.14
C ALA A 19 -2.82 -13.05 -0.15
N MET A 20 -2.04 -12.36 0.68
CA MET A 20 -2.02 -10.90 0.74
C MET A 20 -1.46 -10.26 -0.54
N PHE A 21 -0.49 -10.89 -1.19
CA PHE A 21 0.00 -10.45 -2.49
C PHE A 21 -1.09 -10.55 -3.56
N PHE A 22 -1.81 -11.67 -3.64
CA PHE A 22 -2.91 -11.85 -4.59
C PHE A 22 -4.08 -10.91 -4.29
N LEU A 23 -4.50 -10.77 -3.02
CA LEU A 23 -5.57 -9.86 -2.62
C LEU A 23 -5.21 -8.41 -2.97
N GLY A 24 -3.97 -8.01 -2.67
CA GLY A 24 -3.45 -6.69 -2.99
C GLY A 24 -3.39 -6.43 -4.51
N THR A 25 -2.97 -7.43 -5.28
CA THR A 25 -2.90 -7.36 -6.75
C THR A 25 -4.30 -7.24 -7.37
N TYR A 26 -5.24 -8.11 -6.95
CA TYR A 26 -6.63 -8.07 -7.40
C TYR A 26 -7.27 -6.71 -7.16
N ARG A 27 -7.07 -6.13 -5.97
CA ARG A 27 -7.60 -4.80 -5.62
C ARG A 27 -6.97 -3.69 -6.44
N ARG A 28 -5.67 -3.74 -6.69
CA ARG A 28 -5.01 -2.77 -7.57
C ARG A 28 -5.57 -2.84 -8.99
N VAL A 29 -5.81 -4.05 -9.51
CA VAL A 29 -6.45 -4.22 -10.83
C VAL A 29 -7.85 -3.61 -10.85
N ALA A 30 -8.66 -3.81 -9.80
CA ALA A 30 -9.97 -3.17 -9.67
C ALA A 30 -9.86 -1.63 -9.63
N GLN A 31 -8.91 -1.08 -8.88
CA GLN A 31 -8.63 0.36 -8.83
C GLN A 31 -8.19 0.91 -10.20
N TYR A 32 -7.31 0.20 -10.92
CA TYR A 32 -6.90 0.59 -12.27
C TYR A 32 -8.05 0.56 -13.26
N ARG A 33 -8.99 -0.40 -13.13
CA ARG A 33 -10.20 -0.42 -13.95
C ARG A 33 -11.09 0.78 -13.67
N ALA A 34 -11.29 1.15 -12.40
CA ALA A 34 -12.06 2.33 -12.02
C ALA A 34 -11.42 3.64 -12.54
N VAL A 35 -10.10 3.80 -12.37
CA VAL A 35 -9.35 4.94 -12.91
C VAL A 35 -9.37 4.93 -14.45
N GLY A 36 -9.25 3.76 -15.07
CA GLY A 36 -9.35 3.60 -16.51
C GLY A 36 -10.71 4.02 -17.06
N ALA A 37 -11.80 3.63 -16.39
CA ALA A 37 -13.15 4.04 -16.74
C ALA A 37 -13.32 5.58 -16.61
N LEU A 38 -12.78 6.17 -15.54
CA LEU A 38 -12.74 7.64 -15.37
C LEU A 38 -11.94 8.31 -16.49
N LEU A 39 -10.77 7.78 -16.87
CA LEU A 39 -9.93 8.31 -17.96
C LEU A 39 -10.60 8.20 -19.33
N VAL A 40 -11.40 7.16 -19.57
CA VAL A 40 -12.18 7.00 -20.81
C VAL A 40 -13.35 8.00 -20.86
N ALA A 41 -13.97 8.32 -19.72
CA ALA A 41 -15.01 9.34 -19.62
C ALA A 41 -14.45 10.78 -19.60
N ALA A 42 -13.20 10.95 -19.15
CA ALA A 42 -12.54 12.23 -18.98
C ALA A 42 -12.44 13.11 -20.24
N PRO A 43 -12.15 12.64 -21.47
CA PRO A 43 -12.05 13.53 -22.64
C PRO A 43 -13.37 14.24 -22.97
N LYS A 44 -14.50 13.71 -22.51
CA LYS A 44 -15.82 14.32 -22.71
C LYS A 44 -16.28 15.20 -21.53
N ARG A 45 -15.93 14.84 -20.29
CA ARG A 45 -16.33 15.60 -19.07
C ARG A 45 -15.28 16.60 -18.56
N TRP A 46 -13.98 16.30 -18.69
CA TRP A 46 -12.88 17.06 -18.10
C TRP A 46 -11.69 17.28 -19.05
N PRO A 47 -11.90 17.96 -20.20
CA PRO A 47 -10.86 18.15 -21.22
C PRO A 47 -9.63 18.93 -20.71
N ARG A 48 -9.81 19.89 -19.80
CA ARG A 48 -8.70 20.76 -19.33
C ARG A 48 -7.84 20.06 -18.28
N LEU A 49 -8.47 19.34 -17.34
CA LEU A 49 -7.77 18.45 -16.41
C LEU A 49 -6.89 17.44 -17.15
N LEU A 50 -7.41 16.83 -18.22
CA LEU A 50 -6.64 15.87 -19.02
C LEU A 50 -5.39 16.48 -19.66
N GLN A 51 -5.46 17.75 -20.08
CA GLN A 51 -4.33 18.44 -20.68
C GLN A 51 -3.21 18.68 -19.66
N MET A 52 -3.57 19.10 -18.44
CA MET A 52 -2.63 19.23 -17.31
C MET A 52 -2.07 17.87 -16.86
N MET A 53 -2.93 16.85 -16.75
CA MET A 53 -2.51 15.49 -16.38
C MET A 53 -1.56 14.89 -17.42
N LYS A 54 -1.77 15.12 -18.72
CA LYS A 54 -0.83 14.70 -19.78
C LYS A 54 0.54 15.36 -19.60
N GLN A 55 0.57 16.60 -19.14
CA GLN A 55 1.80 17.34 -18.87
C GLN A 55 2.54 16.82 -17.63
N HIS A 56 1.88 16.10 -16.73
CA HIS A 56 2.46 15.52 -15.50
C HIS A 56 2.36 13.97 -15.45
N ARG A 57 2.09 13.32 -16.59
CA ARG A 57 1.83 11.87 -16.68
C ARG A 57 2.96 11.01 -16.14
N THR A 58 4.20 11.46 -16.28
CA THR A 58 5.41 10.77 -15.82
C THR A 58 5.52 10.65 -14.31
N ILE A 59 4.86 11.53 -13.55
CA ILE A 59 4.83 11.46 -12.07
C ILE A 59 3.82 10.42 -11.59
N PHE A 60 2.70 10.27 -12.29
CA PHE A 60 1.59 9.43 -11.86
C PHE A 60 1.73 7.95 -12.25
N LEU A 61 2.35 7.65 -13.41
CA LEU A 61 2.05 6.36 -14.06
C LEU A 61 3.01 5.19 -13.82
N THR A 62 4.11 5.31 -13.07
CA THR A 62 5.05 4.17 -13.03
C THR A 62 5.70 3.86 -11.69
N TRP A 63 6.05 4.83 -10.83
CA TRP A 63 6.96 4.52 -9.72
C TRP A 63 6.32 4.32 -8.35
N SER A 64 5.26 5.07 -8.03
CA SER A 64 4.60 4.98 -6.72
C SER A 64 3.87 3.64 -6.52
N THR A 65 3.29 3.09 -7.59
CA THR A 65 2.53 1.83 -7.54
C THR A 65 3.40 0.60 -7.74
N LEU A 66 4.45 0.67 -8.57
CA LEU A 66 5.31 -0.48 -8.86
C LEU A 66 6.22 -0.82 -7.68
N ARG A 67 6.76 0.19 -6.97
CA ARG A 67 7.65 0.01 -5.82
C ARG A 67 7.09 -0.93 -4.73
N PRO A 68 5.89 -0.70 -4.18
CA PRO A 68 5.36 -1.56 -3.13
C PRO A 68 5.01 -2.97 -3.63
N ALA A 69 4.61 -3.13 -4.89
CA ALA A 69 4.40 -4.46 -5.47
C ALA A 69 5.72 -5.22 -5.64
N ALA A 70 6.75 -4.54 -6.15
CA ALA A 70 8.08 -5.10 -6.30
C ALA A 70 8.68 -5.47 -4.94
N LEU A 71 8.55 -4.62 -3.92
CA LEU A 71 9.01 -4.91 -2.55
C LEU A 71 8.27 -6.11 -1.95
N ALA A 72 6.95 -6.19 -2.09
CA ALA A 72 6.18 -7.34 -1.61
C ALA A 72 6.59 -8.63 -2.34
N LEU A 73 6.84 -8.55 -3.66
CA LEU A 73 7.30 -9.68 -4.46
C LEU A 73 8.71 -10.13 -4.05
N ILE A 74 9.64 -9.19 -3.86
CA ILE A 74 10.99 -9.46 -3.37
C ILE A 74 10.93 -10.12 -2.00
N LEU A 75 10.11 -9.59 -1.08
CA LEU A 75 9.94 -10.18 0.25
C LEU A 75 9.41 -11.61 0.16
N LEU A 76 8.42 -11.85 -0.69
CA LEU A 76 7.85 -13.18 -0.91
C LEU A 76 8.91 -14.14 -1.48
N ILE A 77 9.68 -13.72 -2.49
CA ILE A 77 10.75 -14.53 -3.10
C ILE A 77 11.84 -14.82 -2.07
N LEU A 78 12.32 -13.82 -1.34
CA LEU A 78 13.34 -13.99 -0.31
C LEU A 78 12.88 -14.95 0.78
N ASN A 79 11.63 -14.81 1.26
CA ASN A 79 11.10 -15.70 2.28
C ASN A 79 10.91 -17.14 1.74
N LEU A 80 10.54 -17.28 0.47
CA LEU A 80 10.41 -18.57 -0.19
C LEU A 80 11.77 -19.26 -0.39
N ILE A 81 12.80 -18.50 -0.80
CA ILE A 81 14.18 -19.00 -0.91
C ILE A 81 14.72 -19.37 0.48
N ALA A 82 14.51 -18.53 1.50
CA ALA A 82 14.97 -18.82 2.85
C ALA A 82 14.32 -20.08 3.41
N SER A 83 13.00 -20.23 3.24
CA SER A 83 12.25 -21.38 3.76
C SER A 83 12.44 -22.68 2.98
N ARG A 84 12.69 -22.64 1.66
CA ARG A 84 12.85 -23.86 0.85
C ARG A 84 14.29 -24.22 0.53
N LEU A 85 15.18 -23.24 0.39
CA LEU A 85 16.54 -23.44 -0.13
C LEU A 85 17.60 -23.40 0.98
N LEU A 86 17.49 -22.46 1.92
CA LEU A 86 18.48 -22.31 3.00
C LEU A 86 18.18 -23.24 4.19
N TRP A 87 16.93 -23.33 4.62
CA TRP A 87 16.54 -24.16 5.76
C TRP A 87 15.23 -24.94 5.50
N PRO A 88 15.26 -25.96 4.63
CA PRO A 88 14.08 -26.80 4.36
C PRO A 88 13.56 -27.56 5.59
N GLN A 89 14.41 -27.74 6.61
CA GLN A 89 14.09 -28.35 7.90
C GLN A 89 13.57 -27.37 8.98
N ALA A 90 13.26 -26.12 8.59
CA ALA A 90 12.76 -25.13 9.53
C ALA A 90 11.30 -25.41 9.92
N GLU A 91 11.13 -26.32 10.89
CA GLU A 91 9.84 -26.63 11.50
C GLU A 91 9.70 -25.87 12.81
N LEU A 92 8.79 -24.88 12.82
CA LEU A 92 8.36 -24.19 14.03
C LEU A 92 6.86 -24.41 14.17
N THR A 93 6.46 -25.37 15.00
CA THR A 93 5.04 -25.68 15.22
C THR A 93 4.43 -24.75 16.28
N ILE A 94 3.11 -24.57 16.22
CA ILE A 94 2.37 -23.81 17.24
C ILE A 94 2.53 -24.47 18.62
N ALA A 95 2.53 -25.81 18.67
CA ALA A 95 2.77 -26.57 19.90
C ALA A 95 4.13 -26.22 20.53
N ASP A 96 5.20 -26.20 19.74
CA ASP A 96 6.55 -25.89 20.22
C ASP A 96 6.70 -24.44 20.68
N LEU A 97 5.96 -23.53 20.04
CA LEU A 97 5.92 -22.13 20.42
C LEU A 97 5.30 -21.95 21.81
N PHE A 98 4.12 -22.55 22.05
CA PHE A 98 3.41 -22.44 23.32
C PHE A 98 4.01 -23.31 24.44
N ARG A 99 4.89 -24.26 24.09
CA ARG A 99 5.64 -25.05 25.07
C ARG A 99 6.52 -24.18 25.98
N ARG A 100 6.92 -22.99 25.52
CA ARG A 100 7.62 -22.00 26.35
C ARG A 100 6.86 -20.69 26.35
N TRP A 101 6.44 -20.25 27.54
CA TRP A 101 5.55 -19.08 27.70
C TRP A 101 6.11 -17.76 27.12
N TYR A 102 7.43 -17.59 27.00
CA TYR A 102 8.06 -16.37 26.48
C TYR A 102 8.31 -16.36 24.96
N LEU A 103 8.41 -17.54 24.30
CA LEU A 103 8.61 -17.64 22.85
C LEU A 103 7.46 -17.06 22.00
N PRO A 104 6.16 -17.22 22.36
CA PRO A 104 5.07 -16.70 21.54
C PRO A 104 4.89 -15.18 21.69
N LEU A 105 5.47 -14.56 22.72
CA LEU A 105 5.31 -13.14 22.99
C LEU A 105 5.79 -12.26 21.81
N LEU A 106 6.96 -12.60 21.24
CA LEU A 106 7.57 -11.84 20.14
C LEU A 106 6.79 -11.97 18.81
N PRO A 107 6.42 -13.18 18.34
CA PRO A 107 5.55 -13.33 17.17
C PRO A 107 4.19 -12.68 17.36
N ILE A 108 3.54 -12.84 18.52
CA ILE A 108 2.20 -12.25 18.75
C ILE A 108 2.26 -10.72 18.75
N ALA A 109 3.26 -10.13 19.40
CA ALA A 109 3.44 -8.68 19.44
C ALA A 109 3.65 -8.05 18.05
N THR A 110 4.20 -8.81 17.10
CA THR A 110 4.39 -8.36 15.71
C THR A 110 3.25 -8.76 14.77
N LEU A 111 2.56 -9.87 15.04
CA LEU A 111 1.43 -10.36 14.27
C LEU A 111 0.21 -9.43 14.38
N LEU A 112 -0.14 -9.03 15.60
CA LEU A 112 -1.30 -8.17 15.85
C LEU A 112 -1.26 -6.84 15.06
N PRO A 113 -0.18 -6.03 15.14
CA PRO A 113 -0.10 -4.81 14.36
C PRO A 113 -0.02 -5.09 12.85
N MET A 114 0.61 -6.19 12.41
CA MET A 114 0.64 -6.58 11.00
C MET A 114 -0.78 -6.82 10.46
N ILE A 115 -1.57 -7.67 11.13
CA ILE A 115 -2.95 -7.96 10.74
C ILE A 115 -3.81 -6.69 10.83
N GLY A 116 -3.62 -5.86 11.86
CA GLY A 116 -4.35 -4.60 12.02
C GLY A 116 -4.13 -3.64 10.86
N ILE A 117 -2.87 -3.41 10.46
CA ILE A 117 -2.51 -2.53 9.33
C ILE A 117 -3.03 -3.13 8.02
N ASP A 118 -2.92 -4.45 7.84
CA ASP A 118 -3.38 -5.13 6.64
C ASP A 118 -4.91 -5.09 6.50
N ALA A 119 -5.65 -5.37 7.57
CA ALA A 119 -7.10 -5.26 7.60
C ALA A 119 -7.56 -3.82 7.38
N PHE A 120 -6.89 -2.85 8.01
CA PHE A 120 -7.16 -1.43 7.80
C PHE A 120 -6.98 -1.05 6.32
N PHE A 121 -5.89 -1.46 5.68
CA PHE A 121 -5.69 -1.25 4.24
C PHE A 121 -6.80 -1.88 3.40
N LEU A 122 -7.19 -3.11 3.75
CA LEU A 122 -8.23 -3.82 3.05
C LEU A 122 -9.60 -3.14 3.21
N ILE A 123 -9.91 -2.55 4.35
CA ILE A 123 -11.23 -1.93 4.55
C ILE A 123 -11.24 -0.49 4.05
N ARG A 124 -10.26 0.33 4.47
CA ARG A 124 -10.28 1.79 4.28
C ARG A 124 -9.76 2.28 2.93
N ILE A 125 -8.73 1.63 2.37
CA ILE A 125 -8.02 2.15 1.18
C ILE A 125 -8.55 1.50 -0.12
N GLY A 126 -9.40 0.47 0.00
CA GLY A 126 -9.94 -0.29 -1.14
C GLY A 126 -11.14 0.34 -1.86
N GLN A 127 -11.85 1.28 -1.24
CA GLN A 127 -13.04 1.90 -1.85
C GLN A 127 -12.67 3.26 -2.42
N ILE A 128 -12.29 3.29 -3.70
CA ILE A 128 -12.38 4.52 -4.47
C ILE A 128 -13.87 4.74 -4.70
N ASP A 129 -14.47 5.64 -3.93
CA ASP A 129 -15.83 6.08 -4.22
C ASP A 129 -15.76 6.85 -5.54
N GLN A 130 -16.18 6.18 -6.60
CA GLN A 130 -16.19 6.75 -7.94
C GLN A 130 -16.99 8.05 -7.95
N LYS A 131 -18.12 8.13 -7.22
CA LYS A 131 -18.95 9.34 -7.20
C LYS A 131 -18.25 10.49 -6.49
N ASP A 132 -17.57 10.22 -5.38
CA ASP A 132 -16.85 11.26 -4.64
C ASP A 132 -15.60 11.72 -5.42
N THR A 133 -14.95 10.80 -6.13
CA THR A 133 -13.84 11.10 -7.06
C THR A 133 -14.33 11.94 -8.24
N GLU A 134 -15.46 11.57 -8.85
CA GLU A 134 -16.09 12.35 -9.92
C GLU A 134 -16.50 13.74 -9.43
N LYS A 135 -17.05 13.87 -8.23
CA LYS A 135 -17.40 15.16 -7.63
C LYS A 135 -16.18 16.04 -7.41
N GLN A 136 -15.07 15.48 -6.92
CA GLN A 136 -13.81 16.22 -6.77
C GLN A 136 -13.23 16.65 -8.13
N LEU A 137 -13.32 15.77 -9.14
CA LEU A 137 -12.89 16.10 -10.51
C LEU A 137 -13.81 17.14 -11.17
N ASP A 138 -15.12 17.08 -10.96
CA ASP A 138 -16.09 18.07 -11.42
C ASP A 138 -15.85 19.42 -10.75
N HIS A 139 -15.55 19.43 -9.44
CA HIS A 139 -15.09 20.64 -8.76
C HIS A 139 -13.81 21.16 -9.43
N ALA A 140 -12.77 20.35 -9.56
CA ALA A 140 -11.50 20.77 -10.17
C ALA A 140 -11.65 21.28 -11.62
N GLU A 141 -12.47 20.62 -12.46
CA GLU A 141 -12.78 21.09 -13.80
C GLU A 141 -13.59 22.37 -13.75
N SER A 142 -14.58 22.51 -12.85
CA SER A 142 -15.33 23.77 -12.69
C SER A 142 -14.42 24.94 -12.31
N TRP A 143 -13.38 24.69 -11.52
CA TRP A 143 -12.36 25.68 -11.17
C TRP A 143 -11.46 26.03 -12.36
N LEU A 144 -11.07 25.05 -13.19
CA LEU A 144 -10.33 25.27 -14.44
C LEU A 144 -11.18 25.88 -15.57
N THR A 145 -12.49 25.65 -15.54
CA THR A 145 -13.47 26.13 -16.52
C THR A 145 -14.00 27.50 -16.16
N SER A 146 -14.03 27.83 -14.85
CA SER A 146 -14.38 29.14 -14.33
C SER A 146 -13.40 30.20 -14.84
N TRP A 147 -13.78 30.75 -15.98
CA TRP A 147 -13.36 31.97 -16.64
C TRP A 147 -13.59 33.23 -15.77
N LYS A 148 -13.60 33.12 -14.43
CA LYS A 148 -13.81 34.28 -13.56
C LYS A 148 -12.61 35.22 -13.51
N ALA A 149 -11.49 34.90 -14.15
CA ALA A 149 -10.33 35.80 -14.26
C ALA A 149 -10.66 37.13 -14.99
N PRO A 150 -11.27 37.14 -16.19
CA PRO A 150 -11.71 38.38 -16.83
C PRO A 150 -12.99 38.98 -16.22
N VAL A 151 -13.91 38.17 -15.70
CA VAL A 151 -15.17 38.68 -15.10
C VAL A 151 -14.94 39.33 -13.74
N VAL A 152 -14.08 38.75 -12.89
CA VAL A 152 -13.66 39.39 -11.63
C VAL A 152 -12.79 40.60 -11.92
N ARG A 153 -11.91 40.57 -12.93
CA ARG A 153 -11.15 41.75 -13.36
C ARG A 153 -12.04 42.88 -13.88
N ALA A 154 -13.15 42.57 -14.53
CA ALA A 154 -14.18 43.53 -14.95
C ALA A 154 -15.02 44.04 -13.76
N LEU A 155 -15.32 43.19 -12.76
CA LEU A 155 -16.09 43.55 -11.56
C LEU A 155 -15.27 44.24 -10.45
N THR A 156 -13.95 44.03 -10.39
CA THR A 156 -13.05 44.62 -9.38
C THR A 156 -12.11 45.69 -9.94
N PHE A 157 -12.35 46.18 -11.16
CA PHE A 157 -11.59 47.28 -11.78
C PHE A 157 -10.05 47.10 -11.70
N GLY A 158 -9.56 45.85 -11.78
CA GLY A 158 -8.12 45.56 -11.80
C GLY A 158 -7.40 45.58 -10.45
N TYR A 159 -8.10 45.60 -9.31
CA TYR A 159 -7.45 45.61 -7.98
C TYR A 159 -6.86 44.24 -7.57
N ILE A 160 -7.33 43.14 -8.16
CA ILE A 160 -6.89 41.78 -7.85
C ILE A 160 -6.26 41.16 -9.09
N ASP A 161 -5.01 40.70 -8.99
CA ASP A 161 -4.25 40.09 -10.08
C ASP A 161 -4.56 38.57 -10.17
N PRO A 162 -5.43 38.14 -11.10
CA PRO A 162 -6.03 36.80 -11.11
C PRO A 162 -5.02 35.69 -11.43
N ARG A 163 -3.85 36.02 -12.00
CA ARG A 163 -2.78 35.04 -12.24
C ARG A 163 -2.20 34.49 -10.94
N ARG A 164 -2.10 35.29 -9.88
CA ARG A 164 -1.62 34.83 -8.57
C ARG A 164 -2.63 33.89 -7.90
N MET A 165 -3.93 34.12 -8.10
CA MET A 165 -5.00 33.29 -7.55
C MET A 165 -5.06 31.91 -8.24
N VAL A 166 -4.89 31.87 -9.57
CA VAL A 166 -4.80 30.61 -10.31
C VAL A 166 -3.55 29.82 -9.91
N SER A 167 -2.39 30.48 -9.76
CA SER A 167 -1.17 29.79 -9.32
C SER A 167 -1.28 29.24 -7.90
N THR A 168 -1.91 29.96 -6.97
CA THR A 168 -2.07 29.48 -5.59
C THR A 168 -3.07 28.32 -5.50
N GLU A 169 -4.16 28.33 -6.27
CA GLU A 169 -5.10 27.20 -6.28
C GLU A 169 -4.53 25.96 -6.98
N VAL A 170 -3.78 26.13 -8.08
CA VAL A 170 -3.03 25.02 -8.71
C VAL A 170 -1.98 24.46 -7.75
N GLN A 171 -1.28 25.33 -7.03
CA GLN A 171 -0.32 24.91 -6.00
C GLN A 171 -1.01 24.16 -4.87
N LYS A 172 -2.17 24.60 -4.39
CA LYS A 172 -2.95 23.88 -3.36
C LYS A 172 -3.40 22.51 -3.86
N ALA A 173 -3.88 22.40 -5.10
CA ALA A 173 -4.26 21.13 -5.69
C ALA A 173 -3.06 20.17 -5.80
N LEU A 174 -1.90 20.66 -6.24
CA LEU A 174 -0.66 19.88 -6.31
C LEU A 174 -0.17 19.46 -4.92
N VAL A 175 -0.25 20.33 -3.92
CA VAL A 175 0.10 20.01 -2.53
C VAL A 175 -0.84 18.95 -1.96
N ALA A 176 -2.15 19.07 -2.19
CA ALA A 176 -3.13 18.08 -1.74
C ALA A 176 -2.88 16.70 -2.39
N ILE A 177 -2.59 16.67 -3.69
CA ILE A 177 -2.23 15.43 -4.40
C ILE A 177 -0.93 14.83 -3.84
N SER A 178 0.08 15.67 -3.61
CA SER A 178 1.36 15.26 -3.03
C SER A 178 1.20 14.70 -1.61
N ASP A 179 0.38 15.35 -0.77
CA ASP A 179 0.08 14.90 0.59
C ASP A 179 -0.64 13.54 0.59
N LEU A 180 -1.63 13.37 -0.28
CA LEU A 180 -2.32 12.09 -0.47
C LEU A 180 -1.35 10.99 -0.93
N MET A 181 -0.47 11.28 -1.89
CA MET A 181 0.55 10.34 -2.35
C MET A 181 1.54 9.98 -1.24
N ASN A 182 2.03 10.97 -0.49
CA ASN A 182 2.98 10.76 0.58
C ASN A 182 2.38 9.95 1.73
N ARG A 183 1.14 10.25 2.10
CA ARG A 183 0.38 9.51 3.11
C ARG A 183 0.15 8.06 2.67
N ASN A 184 -0.19 7.83 1.41
CA ASN A 184 -0.34 6.47 0.88
C ASN A 184 0.99 5.70 0.87
N LEU A 185 2.10 6.35 0.49
CA LEU A 185 3.44 5.78 0.55
C LEU A 185 3.87 5.43 1.97
N TYR A 186 3.57 6.28 2.95
CA TYR A 186 3.85 6.02 4.36
C TYR A 186 3.12 4.76 4.84
N TRP A 187 1.82 4.69 4.58
CA TRP A 187 1.00 3.54 4.95
C TRP A 187 1.46 2.25 4.25
N MET A 188 1.81 2.31 2.97
CA MET A 188 2.34 1.14 2.23
C MET A 188 3.70 0.68 2.77
N SER A 189 4.56 1.63 3.16
CA SER A 189 5.86 1.31 3.78
C SER A 189 5.66 0.67 5.15
N ALA A 190 4.72 1.17 5.96
CA ALA A 190 4.36 0.58 7.24
C ALA A 190 3.81 -0.84 7.09
N GLN A 191 2.98 -1.09 6.07
CA GLN A 191 2.44 -2.39 5.74
C GLN A 191 3.52 -3.41 5.36
N ILE A 192 4.49 -3.02 4.54
CA ILE A 192 5.61 -3.89 4.15
C ILE A 192 6.55 -4.10 5.34
N GLY A 193 6.87 -3.03 6.07
CA GLY A 193 7.73 -3.07 7.24
C GLY A 193 7.21 -4.01 8.32
N SER A 194 5.90 -4.01 8.59
CA SER A 194 5.30 -4.92 9.58
C SER A 194 5.44 -6.39 9.18
N ARG A 195 5.27 -6.72 7.90
CA ARG A 195 5.48 -8.07 7.38
C ARG A 195 6.94 -8.51 7.45
N VAL A 196 7.88 -7.61 7.14
CA VAL A 196 9.31 -7.88 7.29
C VAL A 196 9.65 -8.15 8.76
N LEU A 197 9.17 -7.29 9.67
CA LEU A 197 9.38 -7.45 11.11
C LEU A 197 8.83 -8.78 11.62
N PHE A 198 7.62 -9.15 11.22
CA PHE A 198 7.03 -10.44 11.62
C PHE A 198 7.78 -11.64 11.02
N GLY A 199 8.23 -11.55 9.77
CA GLY A 199 9.09 -12.58 9.18
C GLY A 199 10.39 -12.74 9.97
N LEU A 200 11.06 -11.62 10.30
CA LEU A 200 12.28 -11.63 11.11
C LEU A 200 12.06 -12.20 12.50
N THR A 201 10.94 -11.89 13.17
CA THR A 201 10.65 -12.47 14.49
C THR A 201 10.44 -13.96 14.41
N LEU A 202 9.74 -14.48 13.38
CA LEU A 202 9.61 -15.93 13.18
C LEU A 202 10.96 -16.62 12.97
N TRP A 203 11.81 -16.05 12.11
CA TRP A 203 13.16 -16.58 11.87
C TRP A 203 14.05 -16.54 13.12
N LEU A 204 13.98 -15.45 13.90
CA LEU A 204 14.69 -15.35 15.18
C LEU A 204 14.18 -16.38 16.18
N THR A 205 12.86 -16.53 16.30
CA THR A 205 12.26 -17.52 17.20
C THR A 205 12.66 -18.94 16.83
N TRP A 206 12.69 -19.27 15.53
CA TRP A 206 13.20 -20.54 15.06
C TRP A 206 14.71 -20.71 15.34
N ALA A 207 15.54 -19.70 15.07
CA ALA A 207 16.98 -19.77 15.33
C ALA A 207 17.30 -19.97 16.82
N PHE A 208 16.56 -19.30 17.71
CA PHE A 208 16.64 -19.55 19.15
C PHE A 208 16.22 -20.98 19.48
N HIS A 209 15.09 -21.45 18.95
CA HIS A 209 14.63 -22.81 19.16
C HIS A 209 15.66 -23.86 18.71
N ALA A 210 16.19 -23.73 17.48
CA ALA A 210 17.19 -24.62 16.89
C ALA A 210 18.51 -24.64 17.68
N ARG A 211 18.93 -23.49 18.24
CA ARG A 211 20.12 -23.41 19.11
C ARG A 211 19.94 -24.18 20.41
N PHE A 212 18.73 -24.18 20.98
CA PHE A 212 18.43 -24.90 22.22
C PHE A 212 18.15 -26.39 22.01
N THR A 213 17.70 -26.81 20.84
CA THR A 213 17.48 -28.22 20.50
C THR A 213 18.72 -28.93 19.95
N GLY A 214 19.84 -28.23 19.77
CA GLY A 214 21.12 -28.81 19.36
C GLY A 214 21.22 -29.15 17.86
N ILE A 215 20.21 -28.79 17.05
CA ILE A 215 20.17 -29.08 15.61
C ILE A 215 21.23 -28.27 14.83
N GLY A 216 21.83 -27.24 15.45
CA GLY A 216 22.85 -26.37 14.84
C GLY A 216 24.31 -26.66 15.21
N ALA A 217 24.64 -27.76 15.91
CA ALA A 217 26.03 -28.05 16.34
C ALA A 217 26.76 -29.09 15.47
N GLY A 218 26.24 -29.41 14.28
CA GLY A 218 26.78 -30.45 13.40
C GLY A 218 26.73 -30.08 11.92
N SER A 219 27.34 -28.96 11.56
CA SER A 219 27.77 -28.66 10.18
C SER A 219 29.12 -27.97 10.21
#